data_AF-A0A9Q8VBP7-F1
#
_entry.id   AF-A0A9Q8VBP7-F1
#
_cell.length_a   1.000
_cell.length_b   1.000
_cell.length_c   1.000
_cell.angle_alpha   90.00
_cell.angle_beta   90.00
_cell.angle_gamma   90.00
#
_symmetry.space_group_name_H-M   'P 1'
#
loop_
_entity.id
_entity.type
_entity.pdbx_description
1 polymer ?
#
loop_
_entity_poly.entity_id
_entity_poly.type
_entity_poly.pdbx_seq_one_letter_code
_entity_poly.pdbx_strand_id
1 'polypeptide(L)'
;MWLLIWKLNLGFIGAPISVVITRTLLPLFLILYVRVVDGSQCWDGLSWRAFANMGVVFRLAIPGMIMVEAEWLAFEIMTIISARFGTEYLAAQSILITLTTLAYQIPFPLSIAASTRVAGLIGAGQVDNAKVAARVAVVASLLCTLVNCVVYITFRAQLPRIFTNDEEVGAIVASTMLLAGASTFFDGLGVAAHGLLRGIGKQSIGGVANLIAYYVVSLPLSLWFSIGLHGKIDGLWAGSTIGLVVVSMIEYTYLLTTNWHRAVEEAIARRAIG
;
A
#
# COMPACT_ATOMS: atom_id res chain seq x y z
N MET A 1 17.12 14.94 11.05
CA MET A 1 17.29 14.00 12.17
C MET A 1 18.68 14.11 12.82
N TRP A 2 19.79 13.83 12.14
CA TRP A 2 21.15 13.87 12.73
C TRP A 2 21.49 15.18 13.47
N LEU A 3 21.19 16.33 12.88
CA LEU A 3 21.49 17.64 13.45
C LEU A 3 20.73 17.92 14.76
N LEU A 4 19.45 17.53 14.84
CA LEU A 4 18.63 17.72 16.03
C LEU A 4 19.02 16.79 17.18
N ILE A 5 19.39 15.55 16.85
CA ILE A 5 19.76 14.55 17.84
C ILE A 5 21.17 14.81 18.39
N TRP A 6 22.15 15.00 17.51
CA TRP A 6 23.58 14.99 17.88
C TRP A 6 24.20 16.38 18.03
N LYS A 7 23.70 17.40 17.31
CA LYS A 7 24.24 18.77 17.42
C LYS A 7 23.46 19.63 18.40
N LEU A 8 22.14 19.44 18.47
CA LEU A 8 21.27 20.18 19.37
C LEU A 8 20.95 19.44 20.68
N ASN A 9 21.53 18.24 20.88
CA ASN A 9 21.40 17.42 22.09
C ASN A 9 19.95 17.18 22.56
N LEU A 10 18.98 17.16 21.64
CA LEU A 10 17.58 16.86 21.96
C LEU A 10 17.33 15.37 22.21
N GLY A 11 18.35 14.52 22.05
CA GLY A 11 18.30 13.09 22.29
C GLY A 11 17.18 12.41 21.49
N PHE A 12 16.45 11.51 22.15
CA PHE A 12 15.35 10.75 21.52
C PHE A 12 14.21 11.66 21.01
N ILE A 13 13.90 12.76 21.70
CA ILE A 13 12.83 13.70 21.31
C ILE A 13 13.18 14.44 20.00
N GLY A 14 14.47 14.55 19.67
CA GLY A 14 14.92 15.14 18.41
C GLY A 14 14.41 14.39 17.17
N ALA A 15 14.14 13.08 17.28
CA ALA A 15 13.61 12.28 16.19
C ALA A 15 12.18 12.71 15.77
N PRO A 16 11.15 12.67 16.63
CA PRO A 16 9.80 13.10 16.27
C PRO A 16 9.73 14.58 15.88
N ILE A 17 10.48 15.46 16.57
CA ILE A 17 10.55 16.88 16.19
C ILE A 17 11.02 17.04 14.75
N SER A 18 12.06 16.29 14.35
CA SER A 18 12.57 16.37 12.97
C SER A 18 11.55 15.91 11.93
N VAL A 19 10.73 14.91 12.25
CA VAL A 19 9.65 14.43 11.38
C VAL A 19 8.55 15.48 11.26
N VAL A 20 8.12 16.08 12.38
CA VAL A 20 7.12 17.15 12.39
C VAL A 20 7.60 18.32 11.52
N ILE A 21 8.82 18.81 11.74
CA ILE A 21 9.40 19.90 10.94
C ILE A 21 9.39 19.55 9.45
N THR A 22 9.87 18.36 9.07
CA THR A 22 9.95 17.95 7.67
C THR A 22 8.56 17.86 7.04
N ARG A 23 7.58 17.28 7.75
CA ARG A 23 6.20 17.13 7.28
C ARG A 23 5.45 18.46 7.22
N THR A 24 5.76 19.43 8.08
CA THR A 24 5.18 20.78 8.04
C THR A 24 5.80 21.65 6.93
N LEU A 25 7.11 21.49 6.65
CA LEU A 25 7.78 22.23 5.58
C LEU A 25 7.33 21.79 4.18
N LEU A 26 7.00 20.51 3.99
CA LEU A 26 6.56 19.97 2.70
C LEU A 26 5.36 20.73 2.08
N PRO A 27 4.21 20.93 2.75
CA PRO A 27 3.10 21.69 2.18
C PRO A 27 3.46 23.16 1.94
N LEU A 28 4.31 23.77 2.78
CA LEU A 28 4.77 25.14 2.59
C LEU A 28 5.59 25.28 1.30
N PHE A 29 6.49 24.34 1.03
CA PHE A 29 7.26 24.32 -0.22
C PHE A 29 6.40 24.00 -1.43
N LEU A 30 5.38 23.13 -1.31
CA LEU A 30 4.43 22.90 -2.40
C LEU A 30 3.62 24.16 -2.73
N ILE A 31 3.13 24.90 -1.73
CA ILE A 31 2.43 26.17 -1.94
C ILE A 31 3.34 27.19 -2.64
N LEU A 32 4.60 27.28 -2.19
CA LEU A 32 5.59 28.16 -2.82
C LEU A 32 5.84 27.77 -4.27
N TYR A 33 5.99 26.47 -4.55
CA TYR A 33 6.20 25.96 -5.91
C TYR A 33 5.04 26.32 -6.85
N VAL A 34 3.80 26.05 -6.44
CA VAL A 34 2.61 26.36 -7.27
C VAL A 34 2.45 27.86 -7.51
N ARG A 35 2.89 28.71 -6.56
CA ARG A 35 2.83 30.18 -6.68
C ARG A 35 3.93 30.77 -7.57
N VAL A 36 5.14 30.21 -7.54
CA VAL A 36 6.35 30.84 -8.12
C VAL A 36 6.81 30.17 -9.41
N VAL A 37 6.64 28.85 -9.54
CA VAL A 37 7.21 28.08 -10.64
C VAL A 37 6.16 27.78 -11.70
N ASP A 38 5.24 26.86 -11.39
CA ASP A 38 4.19 26.43 -12.32
C ASP A 38 3.06 25.72 -11.56
N GLY A 39 1.81 25.95 -11.99
CA GLY A 39 0.61 25.38 -11.35
C GLY A 39 -0.52 26.36 -11.03
N SER A 40 -0.35 27.65 -11.31
CA SER A 40 -1.41 28.67 -11.17
C SER A 40 -2.64 28.38 -12.03
N GLN A 41 -2.50 27.62 -13.11
CA GLN A 41 -3.60 27.17 -13.97
C GLN A 41 -4.52 26.13 -13.31
N CYS A 42 -4.05 25.44 -12.27
CA CYS A 42 -4.80 24.40 -11.57
C CYS A 42 -5.17 24.80 -10.14
N TRP A 43 -4.74 25.98 -9.67
CA TRP A 43 -5.00 26.46 -8.31
C TRP A 43 -5.50 27.91 -8.31
N ASP A 44 -6.81 28.08 -8.17
CA ASP A 44 -7.49 29.39 -8.06
C ASP A 44 -7.30 30.06 -6.68
N GLY A 45 -6.34 29.60 -5.88
CA GLY A 45 -6.04 30.12 -4.54
C GLY A 45 -6.86 29.50 -3.41
N LEU A 46 -6.78 30.12 -2.23
CA LEU A 46 -7.55 29.72 -1.05
C LEU A 46 -8.90 30.44 -1.07
N SER A 47 -9.96 29.69 -1.40
CA SER A 47 -11.33 30.17 -1.37
C SER A 47 -12.18 29.28 -0.46
N TRP A 48 -13.14 29.88 0.24
CA TRP A 48 -14.13 29.13 1.02
C TRP A 48 -14.96 28.16 0.17
N ARG A 49 -14.98 28.34 -1.16
CA ARG A 49 -15.57 27.39 -2.12
C ARG A 49 -14.91 26.01 -2.09
N ALA A 50 -13.66 25.90 -1.63
CA ALA A 50 -12.99 24.61 -1.44
C ALA A 50 -13.73 23.69 -0.45
N PHE A 51 -14.46 24.27 0.50
CA PHE A 51 -15.24 23.52 1.49
C PHE A 51 -16.67 23.17 1.01
N ALA A 52 -17.12 23.70 -0.14
CA ALA A 52 -18.49 23.49 -0.61
C ALA A 52 -18.78 22.02 -0.99
N ASN A 53 -17.78 21.29 -1.50
CA ASN A 53 -17.93 19.93 -2.03
C ASN A 53 -17.22 18.85 -1.20
N MET A 54 -17.03 19.08 0.10
CA MET A 54 -16.37 18.10 0.99
C MET A 54 -17.06 16.74 1.02
N GLY A 55 -18.39 16.66 0.81
CA GLY A 55 -19.12 15.39 0.79
C GLY A 55 -18.61 14.42 -0.29
N VAL A 56 -18.28 14.93 -1.48
CA VAL A 56 -17.70 14.11 -2.57
C VAL A 56 -16.28 13.67 -2.22
N VAL A 57 -15.50 14.58 -1.62
CA VAL A 57 -14.14 14.28 -1.15
C VAL A 57 -14.16 13.18 -0.10
N PHE A 58 -15.00 13.28 0.93
CA PHE A 58 -15.11 12.25 1.97
C PHE A 58 -15.62 10.91 1.43
N ARG A 59 -16.61 10.92 0.52
CA ARG A 59 -17.13 9.69 -0.11
C ARG A 59 -16.08 8.94 -0.91
N LEU A 60 -15.07 9.65 -1.42
CA LEU A 60 -13.95 9.07 -2.15
C LEU A 60 -12.78 8.75 -1.19
N ALA A 61 -12.39 9.69 -0.34
CA ALA A 61 -11.23 9.56 0.54
C ALA A 61 -11.41 8.48 1.61
N ILE A 62 -12.60 8.33 2.22
CA ILE A 62 -12.81 7.33 3.28
C ILE A 62 -12.61 5.91 2.75
N PRO A 63 -13.26 5.47 1.65
CA PRO A 63 -13.00 4.14 1.15
C PRO A 63 -11.59 3.96 0.60
N GLY A 64 -10.97 5.01 0.03
CA GLY A 64 -9.57 4.98 -0.38
C GLY A 64 -8.60 4.77 0.79
N MET A 65 -8.87 5.42 1.93
CA MET A 65 -8.14 5.22 3.18
C MET A 65 -8.34 3.79 3.69
N ILE A 66 -9.58 3.30 3.77
CA ILE A 66 -9.88 1.93 4.21
C ILE A 66 -9.15 0.90 3.35
N MET A 67 -9.11 1.11 2.04
CA MET A 67 -8.45 0.20 1.10
C MET A 67 -6.95 0.00 1.38
N VAL A 68 -6.28 1.01 1.95
CA VAL A 68 -4.85 0.92 2.31
C VAL A 68 -4.69 0.55 3.79
N GLU A 69 -5.41 1.22 4.68
CA GLU A 69 -5.27 1.03 6.13
C GLU A 69 -5.73 -0.34 6.62
N ALA A 70 -6.75 -0.95 5.97
CA ALA A 70 -7.21 -2.29 6.32
C ALA A 70 -6.10 -3.34 6.23
N GLU A 71 -5.23 -3.21 5.22
CA GLU A 71 -4.07 -4.06 5.03
C GLU A 71 -3.02 -3.85 6.13
N TRP A 72 -2.60 -2.59 6.35
CA TRP A 72 -1.59 -2.26 7.36
C TRP A 72 -2.01 -2.67 8.76
N LEU A 73 -3.28 -2.43 9.13
CA LEU A 73 -3.82 -2.86 10.41
C LEU A 73 -3.87 -4.38 10.54
N ALA A 74 -4.12 -5.12 9.46
CA ALA A 74 -4.06 -6.58 9.48
C ALA A 74 -2.63 -7.09 9.76
N PHE A 75 -1.61 -6.48 9.15
CA PHE A 75 -0.20 -6.81 9.46
C PHE A 75 0.20 -6.45 10.89
N GLU A 76 -0.32 -5.36 11.46
CA GLU A 76 -0.10 -5.03 12.87
C GLU A 76 -0.75 -6.05 13.80
N ILE A 77 -1.98 -6.49 13.48
CA ILE A 77 -2.64 -7.58 14.23
C ILE A 77 -1.81 -8.86 14.15
N MET A 78 -1.27 -9.22 12.98
CA MET A 78 -0.35 -10.37 12.84
C MET A 78 0.90 -10.20 13.71
N THR A 79 1.45 -8.99 13.82
CA THR A 79 2.61 -8.69 14.68
C THR A 79 2.29 -8.91 16.14
N ILE A 80 1.13 -8.42 16.60
CA ILE A 80 0.65 -8.64 17.98
C ILE A 80 0.45 -10.14 18.25
N ILE A 81 -0.07 -10.90 17.28
CA ILE A 81 -0.23 -12.35 17.42
C ILE A 81 1.15 -13.04 17.49
N SER A 82 2.11 -12.62 16.67
CA SER A 82 3.47 -13.20 16.65
C SER A 82 4.18 -13.09 18.01
N ALA A 83 3.88 -12.04 18.78
CA ALA A 83 4.42 -11.84 20.12
C ALA A 83 4.04 -12.96 21.10
N ARG A 84 2.96 -13.71 20.84
CA ARG A 84 2.55 -14.84 21.69
C ARG A 84 3.40 -16.10 21.49
N PHE A 85 4.13 -16.20 20.37
CA PHE A 85 4.92 -17.40 20.06
C PHE A 85 6.32 -17.38 20.68
N GLY A 86 6.82 -16.21 21.07
CA GLY A 86 8.15 -16.03 21.65
C GLY A 86 8.80 -14.71 21.19
N THR A 87 9.85 -14.30 21.89
CA THR A 87 10.61 -13.09 21.56
C THR A 87 11.35 -13.22 20.22
N GLU A 88 11.78 -14.43 19.89
CA GLU A 88 12.44 -14.81 18.65
C GLU A 88 11.51 -14.67 17.43
N TYR A 89 10.24 -15.06 17.57
CA TYR A 89 9.22 -14.90 16.53
C TYR A 89 8.82 -13.44 16.33
N LEU A 90 8.73 -12.67 17.43
CA LEU A 90 8.45 -11.24 17.33
C LEU A 90 9.59 -10.49 16.63
N ALA A 91 10.85 -10.82 16.96
CA ALA A 91 12.01 -10.27 16.28
C ALA A 91 12.01 -10.64 14.79
N ALA A 92 11.74 -11.91 14.46
CA ALA A 92 11.64 -12.37 13.08
C ALA A 92 10.52 -11.65 12.31
N GLN A 93 9.34 -11.48 12.91
CA GLN A 93 8.23 -10.75 12.31
C GLN A 93 8.57 -9.29 12.03
N SER A 94 9.27 -8.62 12.96
CA SER A 94 9.73 -7.23 12.77
C SER A 94 10.70 -7.11 11.59
N ILE A 95 11.63 -8.06 11.43
CA ILE A 95 12.54 -8.11 10.28
C ILE A 95 11.77 -8.33 8.98
N LEU A 96 10.84 -9.30 8.96
CA LEU A 96 10.03 -9.60 7.78
C LEU A 96 9.18 -8.39 7.35
N ILE A 97 8.51 -7.72 8.29
CA ILE A 97 7.73 -6.51 7.99
C ILE A 97 8.61 -5.38 7.48
N THR A 98 9.80 -5.20 8.07
CA THR A 98 10.75 -4.18 7.60
C THR A 98 11.17 -4.46 6.16
N LEU A 99 11.49 -5.71 5.84
CA LEU A 99 11.80 -6.14 4.49
C LEU A 99 10.61 -5.90 3.55
N THR A 100 9.42 -6.44 3.84
CA THR A 100 8.26 -6.29 2.95
C THR A 100 7.87 -4.82 2.75
N THR A 101 7.99 -3.98 3.78
CA THR A 101 7.78 -2.52 3.67
C THR A 101 8.78 -1.88 2.71
N LEU A 102 10.05 -2.28 2.74
CA LEU A 102 11.05 -1.80 1.78
C LEU A 102 10.71 -2.23 0.35
N ALA A 103 10.26 -3.48 0.14
CA ALA A 103 9.82 -3.93 -1.18
C ALA A 103 8.56 -3.21 -1.66
N TYR A 104 7.62 -2.88 -0.76
CA TYR A 104 6.38 -2.14 -1.05
C TYR A 104 6.63 -0.73 -1.57
N GLN A 105 7.75 -0.11 -1.19
CA GLN A 105 8.10 1.24 -1.60
C GLN A 105 8.32 1.39 -3.12
N ILE A 106 8.47 0.30 -3.86
CA ILE A 106 8.64 0.29 -5.32
C ILE A 106 7.27 0.25 -6.06
N PRO A 107 6.38 -0.73 -5.82
CA PRO A 107 5.08 -0.79 -6.50
C PRO A 107 4.11 0.32 -6.05
N PHE A 108 4.25 0.85 -4.84
CA PHE A 108 3.32 1.88 -4.34
C PHE A 108 3.37 3.20 -5.15
N PRO A 109 4.54 3.82 -5.42
CA PRO A 109 4.62 4.97 -6.32
C PRO A 109 4.12 4.67 -7.73
N LEU A 110 4.39 3.46 -8.25
CA LEU A 110 3.90 3.03 -9.55
C LEU A 110 2.36 3.01 -9.58
N SER A 111 1.73 2.54 -8.51
CA SER A 111 0.28 2.56 -8.34
C SER A 111 -0.29 3.99 -8.30
N ILE A 112 0.39 4.93 -7.64
CA ILE A 112 -0.01 6.35 -7.64
C ILE A 112 0.11 6.95 -9.05
N ALA A 113 1.21 6.67 -9.76
CA ALA A 113 1.43 7.15 -11.13
C ALA A 113 0.38 6.58 -12.10
N ALA A 114 0.09 5.28 -11.99
CA ALA A 114 -0.94 4.60 -12.76
C ALA A 114 -2.33 5.20 -12.49
N SER A 115 -2.66 5.41 -11.21
CA SER A 115 -3.93 6.02 -10.78
C SER A 115 -4.11 7.40 -11.39
N THR A 116 -3.08 8.24 -11.32
CA THR A 116 -3.08 9.60 -11.88
C THR A 116 -3.24 9.60 -13.40
N ARG A 117 -2.50 8.72 -14.10
CA ARG A 117 -2.58 8.60 -15.55
C ARG A 117 -3.95 8.11 -16.02
N VAL A 118 -4.50 7.09 -15.37
CA VAL A 118 -5.83 6.55 -15.68
C VAL A 118 -6.91 7.57 -15.38
N ALA A 119 -6.86 8.23 -14.22
CA ALA A 119 -7.80 9.29 -13.86
C ALA A 119 -7.80 10.44 -14.87
N GLY A 120 -6.63 10.87 -15.33
CA GLY A 120 -6.49 11.89 -16.37
C GLY A 120 -7.12 11.49 -17.71
N LEU A 121 -6.86 10.26 -18.18
CA LEU A 121 -7.41 9.75 -19.44
C LEU A 121 -8.92 9.53 -19.37
N ILE A 122 -9.44 9.01 -18.25
CA ILE A 122 -10.88 8.90 -17.99
C ILE A 122 -11.52 10.29 -17.96
N GLY A 123 -10.88 11.25 -17.31
CA GLY A 123 -11.33 12.65 -17.27
C GLY A 123 -11.30 13.36 -18.64
N ALA A 124 -10.54 12.84 -19.61
CA ALA A 124 -10.50 13.29 -21.00
C ALA A 124 -11.41 12.48 -21.93
N GLY A 125 -12.18 11.51 -21.41
CA GLY A 125 -13.05 10.62 -22.20
C GLY A 125 -12.29 9.59 -23.05
N GLN A 126 -10.97 9.47 -22.90
CA GLN A 126 -10.13 8.56 -23.69
C GLN A 126 -10.06 7.17 -23.07
N VAL A 127 -11.15 6.41 -23.17
CA VAL A 127 -11.30 5.09 -22.53
C VAL A 127 -10.25 4.07 -23.02
N ASP A 128 -9.98 4.01 -24.31
CA ASP A 128 -9.07 3.00 -24.86
C ASP A 128 -7.62 3.27 -24.43
N ASN A 129 -7.22 4.54 -24.41
CA ASN A 129 -5.92 4.93 -23.86
C ASN A 129 -5.83 4.62 -22.36
N ALA A 130 -6.92 4.80 -21.60
CA ALA A 130 -6.97 4.46 -20.18
C ALA A 130 -6.78 2.95 -19.95
N LYS A 131 -7.39 2.09 -20.78
CA LYS A 131 -7.19 0.64 -20.74
C LYS A 131 -5.75 0.24 -21.05
N VAL A 132 -5.11 0.88 -22.03
CA VAL A 132 -3.70 0.64 -22.35
C VAL A 132 -2.81 1.06 -21.18
N ALA A 133 -3.02 2.24 -20.60
CA ALA A 133 -2.28 2.70 -19.44
C ALA A 133 -2.44 1.75 -18.24
N ALA A 134 -3.64 1.21 -18.03
CA ALA A 134 -3.90 0.23 -16.98
C ALA A 134 -3.14 -1.09 -17.21
N ARG A 135 -3.12 -1.61 -18.45
CA ARG A 135 -2.34 -2.81 -18.79
C ARG A 135 -0.84 -2.61 -18.55
N VAL A 136 -0.31 -1.47 -18.98
CA VAL A 136 1.11 -1.13 -18.75
C VAL A 136 1.43 -1.06 -17.26
N ALA A 137 0.54 -0.45 -16.45
CA ALA A 137 0.72 -0.39 -15.01
C ALA A 137 0.74 -1.78 -14.35
N VAL A 138 -0.15 -2.68 -14.76
CA VAL A 138 -0.21 -4.06 -14.24
C VAL A 138 1.06 -4.83 -14.62
N VAL A 139 1.50 -4.74 -15.88
CA VAL A 139 2.74 -5.39 -16.34
C VAL A 139 3.96 -4.82 -15.61
N ALA A 140 4.05 -3.50 -15.45
CA ALA A 140 5.13 -2.88 -14.71
C ALA A 140 5.15 -3.32 -13.24
N SER A 141 3.97 -3.43 -12.60
CA SER A 141 3.89 -3.91 -11.22
C SER A 141 4.32 -5.37 -11.12
N LEU A 142 3.81 -6.22 -12.02
CA LEU A 142 4.20 -7.64 -12.10
C LEU A 142 5.71 -7.80 -12.22
N LEU A 143 6.37 -7.01 -13.07
CA LEU A 143 7.83 -7.06 -13.23
C LEU A 143 8.56 -6.61 -11.95
N CYS A 144 8.11 -5.51 -11.32
CA CYS A 144 8.72 -5.02 -10.09
C CYS A 144 8.57 -6.02 -8.94
N THR A 145 7.39 -6.61 -8.78
CA THR A 145 7.11 -7.56 -7.71
C THR A 145 7.78 -8.91 -7.94
N LEU A 146 7.93 -9.32 -9.21
CA LEU A 146 8.71 -10.51 -9.56
C LEU A 146 10.18 -10.33 -9.20
N VAL A 147 10.77 -9.17 -9.48
CA VAL A 147 12.15 -8.86 -9.08
C VAL A 147 12.29 -8.92 -7.56
N ASN A 148 11.38 -8.31 -6.79
CA ASN A 148 11.40 -8.40 -5.32
C ASN A 148 11.31 -9.85 -4.82
N CYS A 149 10.40 -10.64 -5.41
CA CYS A 149 10.24 -12.06 -5.07
C CYS A 149 11.53 -12.86 -5.34
N VAL A 150 12.17 -12.66 -6.50
CA VAL A 150 13.45 -13.31 -6.85
C VAL A 150 14.56 -12.93 -5.86
N VAL A 151 14.64 -11.65 -5.48
CA VAL A 151 15.60 -11.15 -4.49
C VAL A 151 15.38 -11.85 -3.15
N TYR A 152 14.13 -11.96 -2.68
CA TYR A 152 13.83 -12.59 -1.39
C TYR A 152 14.13 -14.08 -1.38
N ILE A 153 13.82 -14.78 -2.48
CA ILE A 153 14.10 -16.22 -2.58
C ILE A 153 15.61 -16.48 -2.66
N THR A 154 16.33 -15.68 -3.46
CA THR A 154 17.77 -15.87 -3.71
C THR A 154 18.61 -15.48 -2.49
N PHE A 155 18.26 -14.38 -1.83
CA PHE A 155 19.00 -13.85 -0.68
C PHE A 155 18.37 -14.21 0.67
N ARG A 156 17.52 -15.25 0.72
CA ARG A 156 16.80 -15.66 1.93
C ARG A 156 17.68 -15.94 3.15
N ALA A 157 18.92 -16.38 2.94
CA ALA A 157 19.86 -16.70 4.01
C ALA A 157 20.75 -15.50 4.40
N GLN A 158 20.92 -14.53 3.50
CA GLN A 158 21.82 -13.39 3.65
C GLN A 158 21.09 -12.15 4.18
N LEU A 159 19.85 -11.91 3.74
CA LEU A 159 19.05 -10.77 4.19
C LEU A 159 18.85 -10.72 5.72
N PRO A 160 18.52 -11.83 6.41
CA PRO A 160 18.33 -11.80 7.87
C PRO A 160 19.59 -11.37 8.62
N ARG A 161 20.78 -11.72 8.11
CA ARG A 161 22.08 -11.42 8.72
C ARG A 161 22.41 -9.92 8.75
N ILE A 162 21.71 -9.11 7.95
CA ILE A 162 21.85 -7.65 7.98
C ILE A 162 21.18 -7.06 9.22
N PHE A 163 20.14 -7.74 9.74
CA PHE A 163 19.32 -7.25 10.85
C PHE A 163 19.70 -7.87 12.18
N THR A 164 20.15 -9.13 12.20
CA THR A 164 20.46 -9.84 13.43
C THR A 164 21.68 -10.76 13.29
N ASN A 165 22.44 -10.87 14.39
CA ASN A 165 23.50 -11.87 14.56
C ASN A 165 23.00 -13.14 15.26
N ASP A 166 21.74 -13.15 15.71
CA ASP A 166 21.11 -14.31 16.35
C ASP A 166 20.74 -15.36 15.27
N GLU A 167 21.36 -16.54 15.37
CA GLU A 167 21.14 -17.62 14.41
C GLU A 167 19.72 -18.19 14.47
N GLU A 168 19.07 -18.20 15.64
CA GLU A 168 17.71 -18.72 15.79
C GLU A 168 16.71 -17.80 15.07
N VAL A 169 16.79 -16.50 15.31
CA VAL A 169 15.96 -15.50 14.62
C VAL A 169 16.25 -15.52 13.11
N GLY A 170 17.53 -15.59 12.73
CA GLY A 170 17.94 -15.67 11.33
C GLY A 170 17.37 -16.89 10.60
N ALA A 171 17.33 -18.05 11.26
CA ALA A 171 16.77 -19.27 10.72
C ALA A 171 15.25 -19.18 10.52
N ILE A 172 14.53 -18.61 11.49
CA ILE A 172 13.08 -18.37 11.38
C ILE A 172 12.78 -17.44 10.20
N VAL A 173 13.46 -16.30 10.10
CA VAL A 173 13.25 -15.36 8.98
C VAL A 173 13.56 -16.05 7.65
N ALA A 174 14.63 -16.84 7.56
CA ALA A 174 15.02 -17.52 6.33
C ALA A 174 13.99 -18.58 5.87
N SER A 175 13.34 -19.29 6.80
CA SER A 175 12.27 -20.24 6.46
C SER A 175 11.01 -19.53 5.98
N THR A 176 10.61 -18.46 6.67
CA THR A 176 9.40 -17.68 6.35
C THR A 176 9.57 -16.82 5.10
N MET A 177 10.80 -16.49 4.71
CA MET A 177 11.10 -15.62 3.56
C MET A 177 10.44 -16.07 2.26
N LEU A 178 10.29 -17.38 2.04
CA LEU A 178 9.63 -17.89 0.85
C LEU A 178 8.15 -17.46 0.79
N LEU A 179 7.45 -17.58 1.91
CA LEU A 179 6.06 -17.14 2.05
C LEU A 179 5.96 -15.61 2.00
N ALA A 180 6.89 -14.90 2.62
CA ALA A 180 6.95 -13.44 2.55
C ALA A 180 7.21 -12.93 1.12
N GLY A 181 8.06 -13.62 0.34
CA GLY A 181 8.29 -13.33 -1.07
C GLY A 181 7.03 -13.55 -1.92
N ALA A 182 6.32 -14.66 -1.70
CA ALA A 182 5.03 -14.91 -2.35
C ALA A 182 3.97 -13.86 -1.95
N SER A 183 3.88 -13.52 -0.65
CA SER A 183 3.00 -12.45 -0.17
C SER A 183 3.30 -11.13 -0.85
N THR A 184 4.58 -10.72 -0.88
CA THR A 184 5.02 -9.46 -1.52
C THR A 184 4.69 -9.43 -3.00
N PHE A 185 4.75 -10.58 -3.67
CA PHE A 185 4.38 -10.70 -5.08
C PHE A 185 2.89 -10.38 -5.31
N PHE A 186 2.00 -11.00 -4.54
CA PHE A 186 0.55 -10.77 -4.64
C PHE A 186 0.15 -9.40 -4.11
N ASP A 187 0.80 -8.91 -3.06
CA ASP A 187 0.61 -7.57 -2.52
C ASP A 187 0.85 -6.51 -3.60
N GLY A 188 2.01 -6.50 -4.27
CA GLY A 188 2.21 -5.48 -5.30
C GLY A 188 1.28 -5.62 -6.53
N LEU A 189 0.73 -6.82 -6.80
CA LEU A 189 -0.37 -6.97 -7.76
C LEU A 189 -1.67 -6.32 -7.27
N GLY A 190 -2.02 -6.52 -6.00
CA GLY A 190 -3.14 -5.84 -5.33
C GLY A 190 -2.96 -4.33 -5.31
N VAL A 191 -1.78 -3.83 -4.98
CA VAL A 191 -1.44 -2.40 -5.00
C VAL A 191 -1.64 -1.77 -6.38
N ALA A 192 -1.32 -2.49 -7.46
CA ALA A 192 -1.62 -2.02 -8.81
C ALA A 192 -3.14 -1.93 -9.04
N ALA A 193 -3.90 -2.95 -8.66
CA ALA A 193 -5.36 -2.95 -8.75
C ALA A 193 -6.00 -1.82 -7.92
N HIS A 194 -5.55 -1.61 -6.68
CA HIS A 194 -5.88 -0.46 -5.83
C HIS A 194 -5.68 0.88 -6.57
N GLY A 195 -4.54 1.03 -7.25
CA GLY A 195 -4.23 2.23 -8.05
C GLY A 195 -5.22 2.45 -9.17
N LEU A 196 -5.57 1.39 -9.90
CA LEU A 196 -6.54 1.43 -10.98
C LEU A 196 -7.94 1.74 -10.49
N LEU A 197 -8.40 1.10 -9.40
CA LEU A 197 -9.70 1.36 -8.76
C LEU A 197 -9.82 2.81 -8.30
N ARG A 198 -8.77 3.39 -7.70
CA ARG A 198 -8.71 4.82 -7.39
C ARG A 198 -8.77 5.67 -8.67
N GLY A 199 -8.05 5.25 -9.71
CA GLY A 199 -7.99 5.96 -10.99
C GLY A 199 -9.34 6.07 -11.70
N ILE A 200 -10.16 5.01 -11.64
CA ILE A 200 -11.54 5.02 -12.16
C ILE A 200 -12.57 5.51 -11.13
N GLY A 201 -12.13 5.87 -9.92
CA GLY A 201 -12.98 6.37 -8.84
C GLY A 201 -14.00 5.36 -8.30
N LYS A 202 -13.60 4.08 -8.22
CA LYS A 202 -14.37 2.93 -7.67
C LYS A 202 -13.77 2.37 -6.37
N GLN A 203 -13.06 3.21 -5.60
CA GLN A 203 -12.45 2.84 -4.32
C GLN A 203 -13.42 2.37 -3.24
N SER A 204 -14.73 2.66 -3.34
CA SER A 204 -15.74 2.09 -2.43
C SER A 204 -15.83 0.58 -2.52
N ILE A 205 -15.64 0.02 -3.72
CA ILE A 205 -15.72 -1.42 -3.97
C ILE A 205 -14.42 -2.08 -3.50
N GLY A 206 -13.27 -1.49 -3.82
CA GLY A 206 -11.97 -1.95 -3.32
C GLY A 206 -11.88 -1.91 -1.80
N GLY A 207 -12.35 -0.84 -1.16
CA GLY A 207 -12.35 -0.72 0.31
C GLY A 207 -13.18 -1.81 1.01
N VAL A 208 -14.39 -2.11 0.52
CA VAL A 208 -15.23 -3.18 1.08
C VAL A 208 -14.62 -4.55 0.81
N ALA A 209 -14.11 -4.78 -0.40
CA ALA A 209 -13.45 -6.03 -0.76
C ALA A 209 -12.24 -6.31 0.15
N ASN A 210 -11.39 -5.31 0.38
CA ASN A 210 -10.25 -5.41 1.28
C ASN A 210 -10.66 -5.70 2.71
N LEU A 211 -11.67 -5.00 3.24
CA LEU A 211 -12.14 -5.25 4.60
C LEU A 211 -12.60 -6.71 4.77
N ILE A 212 -13.37 -7.23 3.81
CA ILE A 212 -13.84 -8.62 3.86
C ILE A 212 -12.66 -9.57 3.74
N ALA A 213 -11.79 -9.38 2.75
CA ALA A 213 -10.72 -10.31 2.49
C ALA A 213 -9.66 -10.33 3.60
N TYR A 214 -9.28 -9.19 4.18
CA TYR A 214 -8.32 -9.18 5.29
C TYR A 214 -8.95 -9.66 6.60
N TYR A 215 -10.13 -9.18 6.98
CA TYR A 215 -10.68 -9.45 8.31
C TYR A 215 -11.52 -10.73 8.40
N VAL A 216 -12.19 -11.14 7.32
CA VAL A 216 -13.04 -12.33 7.30
C VAL A 216 -12.29 -13.55 6.78
N VAL A 217 -11.30 -13.37 5.89
CA VAL A 217 -10.57 -14.49 5.28
C VAL A 217 -9.15 -14.57 5.80
N SER A 218 -8.34 -13.52 5.59
CA SER A 218 -6.91 -13.52 5.89
C SER A 218 -6.60 -13.76 7.36
N LEU A 219 -7.17 -12.95 8.27
CA LEU A 219 -6.88 -13.05 9.70
C LEU A 219 -7.35 -14.40 10.32
N PRO A 220 -8.57 -14.89 10.05
CA PRO A 220 -8.98 -16.21 10.54
C PRO A 220 -8.12 -17.36 10.01
N LEU A 221 -7.75 -17.34 8.73
CA LEU A 221 -6.84 -18.34 8.16
C LEU A 221 -5.43 -18.24 8.75
N SER A 222 -4.94 -17.02 8.95
CA SER A 222 -3.64 -16.77 9.59
C SER A 222 -3.62 -17.33 11.01
N LEU A 223 -4.68 -17.11 11.79
CA LEU A 223 -4.84 -17.69 13.13
C LEU A 223 -4.94 -19.21 13.09
N TRP A 224 -5.70 -19.76 12.15
CA TRP A 224 -5.87 -21.20 12.00
C TRP A 224 -4.56 -21.91 11.66
N PHE A 225 -3.80 -21.39 10.69
CA PHE A 225 -2.51 -21.98 10.31
C PHE A 225 -1.43 -21.75 11.35
N SER A 226 -1.42 -20.60 12.03
CA SER A 226 -0.40 -20.30 13.03
C SER A 226 -0.60 -21.09 14.34
N ILE A 227 -1.82 -21.10 14.87
CA ILE A 227 -2.15 -21.71 16.17
C ILE A 227 -2.67 -23.13 15.99
N GLY A 228 -3.64 -23.34 15.09
CA GLY A 228 -4.32 -24.62 14.91
C GLY A 228 -3.44 -25.71 14.29
N LEU A 229 -2.62 -25.35 13.30
CA LEU A 229 -1.64 -26.27 12.68
C LEU A 229 -0.23 -26.15 13.28
N HIS A 230 -0.05 -25.36 14.34
CA HIS A 230 1.25 -25.07 14.95
C HIS A 230 2.30 -24.51 13.96
N GLY A 231 1.88 -23.87 12.87
CA GLY A 231 2.76 -23.25 11.87
C GLY A 231 3.41 -21.93 12.34
N LYS A 232 3.03 -21.42 13.52
CA LYS A 232 3.57 -20.18 14.12
C LYS A 232 3.62 -19.03 13.10
N ILE A 233 4.77 -18.40 12.88
CA ILE A 233 4.93 -17.27 11.97
C ILE A 233 4.69 -17.66 10.50
N ASP A 234 5.10 -18.86 10.07
CA ASP A 234 4.86 -19.34 8.69
C ASP A 234 3.35 -19.44 8.43
N GLY A 235 2.59 -19.90 9.42
CA GLY A 235 1.13 -19.94 9.35
C GLY A 235 0.48 -18.55 9.20
N LEU A 236 1.03 -17.53 9.87
CA LEU A 236 0.57 -16.16 9.72
C LEU A 236 0.78 -15.66 8.28
N TRP A 237 1.97 -15.87 7.72
CA TRP A 237 2.28 -15.44 6.36
C TRP A 237 1.54 -16.23 5.29
N ALA A 238 1.30 -17.53 5.52
CA ALA A 238 0.49 -18.35 4.61
C ALA A 238 -0.97 -17.85 4.56
N GLY A 239 -1.59 -17.57 5.72
CA GLY A 239 -2.94 -17.02 5.78
C GLY A 239 -3.03 -15.65 5.11
N SER A 240 -2.04 -14.79 5.35
CA SER A 240 -1.93 -13.47 4.71
C SER A 240 -1.81 -13.56 3.19
N THR A 241 -0.98 -14.48 2.69
CA THR A 241 -0.84 -14.74 1.24
C THR A 241 -2.18 -15.10 0.62
N ILE A 242 -2.97 -15.98 1.25
CA ILE A 242 -4.29 -16.37 0.73
C ILE A 242 -5.24 -15.18 0.71
N GLY A 243 -5.25 -14.36 1.77
CA GLY A 243 -6.00 -13.11 1.82
C GLY A 243 -5.68 -12.19 0.64
N LEU A 244 -4.40 -11.97 0.38
CA LEU A 244 -3.89 -11.16 -0.72
C LEU A 244 -4.31 -11.69 -2.10
N VAL A 245 -4.26 -13.01 -2.28
CA VAL A 245 -4.73 -13.67 -3.51
C VAL A 245 -6.23 -13.43 -3.69
N VAL A 246 -7.03 -13.55 -2.62
CA VAL A 246 -8.49 -13.30 -2.66
C VAL A 246 -8.81 -11.85 -3.00
N VAL A 247 -8.16 -10.87 -2.35
CA VAL A 247 -8.29 -9.44 -2.70
C VAL A 247 -7.99 -9.23 -4.17
N SER A 248 -6.81 -9.67 -4.60
CA SER A 248 -6.34 -9.49 -5.98
C SER A 248 -7.35 -10.07 -6.96
N MET A 249 -7.84 -11.29 -6.74
CA MET A 249 -8.85 -11.90 -7.62
C MET A 249 -10.13 -11.08 -7.68
N ILE A 250 -10.66 -10.60 -6.55
CA ILE A 250 -11.87 -9.79 -6.52
C ILE A 250 -11.68 -8.49 -7.31
N GLU A 251 -10.58 -7.78 -7.07
CA GLU A 251 -10.32 -6.48 -7.70
C GLU A 251 -10.01 -6.59 -9.19
N TYR A 252 -9.20 -7.56 -9.61
CA TYR A 252 -8.93 -7.80 -11.03
C TYR A 252 -10.18 -8.28 -11.76
N THR A 253 -11.00 -9.15 -11.15
CA THR A 253 -12.29 -9.55 -11.74
C THR A 253 -13.20 -8.34 -11.92
N TYR A 254 -13.26 -7.45 -10.93
CA TYR A 254 -14.01 -6.21 -11.06
C TYR A 254 -13.46 -5.31 -12.18
N LEU A 255 -12.14 -5.12 -12.26
CA LEU A 255 -11.51 -4.28 -13.29
C LEU A 255 -11.72 -4.82 -14.72
N LEU A 256 -11.76 -6.14 -14.89
CA LEU A 256 -11.99 -6.79 -16.18
C LEU A 256 -13.47 -6.77 -16.60
N THR A 257 -14.40 -6.85 -15.64
CA THR A 257 -15.85 -6.86 -15.90
C THR A 257 -16.46 -5.47 -15.96
N THR A 258 -15.82 -4.47 -15.35
CA THR A 258 -16.33 -3.10 -15.31
C THR A 258 -16.36 -2.49 -16.70
N ASN A 259 -17.48 -1.87 -17.07
CA ASN A 259 -17.54 -1.05 -18.27
C ASN A 259 -16.87 0.31 -18.01
N TRP A 260 -15.71 0.51 -18.61
CA TRP A 260 -14.92 1.73 -18.47
C TRP A 260 -15.63 2.98 -19.04
N HIS A 261 -16.57 2.81 -19.99
CA HIS A 261 -17.38 3.93 -20.49
C HIS A 261 -18.33 4.47 -19.41
N ARG A 262 -18.91 3.60 -18.59
CA ARG A 262 -19.74 4.01 -17.45
C ARG A 262 -18.93 4.79 -16.40
N ALA A 263 -17.64 4.45 -16.24
CA ALA A 263 -16.75 5.20 -15.36
C ALA A 263 -16.51 6.64 -15.87
N VAL A 264 -16.45 6.84 -17.19
CA VAL A 264 -16.37 8.18 -17.79
C VAL A 264 -17.67 8.97 -17.56
N GLU A 265 -18.83 8.36 -17.80
CA GLU A 265 -20.13 9.01 -17.54
C GLU A 265 -20.26 9.46 -16.08
N GLU A 266 -19.88 8.60 -15.13
CA GLU A 266 -19.87 8.95 -13.72
C GLU A 266 -18.86 10.05 -13.39
N ALA A 267 -17.69 10.07 -14.04
CA ALA A 267 -16.70 11.13 -13.87
C ALA A 267 -17.22 12.48 -14.38
N ILE A 268 -17.90 12.49 -15.52
CA ILE A 268 -18.55 13.68 -16.09
C ILE A 268 -19.68 14.17 -15.16
N ALA A 269 -20.52 13.26 -14.67
CA ALA A 269 -21.59 13.59 -13.73
C ALA A 269 -21.04 14.20 -12.42
N ARG A 270 -19.90 13.70 -11.92
CA ARG A 270 -19.23 14.26 -10.72
C ARG A 270 -18.71 15.68 -10.97
N ARG A 271 -18.23 15.99 -12.18
CA ARG A 271 -17.81 17.34 -12.57
C ARG A 271 -19.00 18.29 -12.70
N ALA A 272 -20.15 17.83 -13.20
CA ALA A 272 -21.33 18.67 -13.38
C ALA A 272 -21.99 19.13 -12.07
N ILE A 273 -21.67 18.48 -10.94
CA ILE A 273 -22.17 18.83 -9.60
C ILE A 273 -21.23 19.85 -8.90
N GLY A 274 -20.00 20.03 -9.39
CA GLY A 274 -18.97 20.89 -8.79
C GLY A 274 -18.78 22.21 -9.51
#